data_AF-A0A061GPK8-F1
#
_entry.id   AF-A0A061GPK8-F1
#
_cell.length_a   1.000
_cell.length_b   1.000
_cell.length_c   1.000
_cell.angle_alpha   90.00
_cell.angle_beta   90.00
_cell.angle_gamma   90.00
#
_symmetry.space_group_name_H-M   'P 1'
#
loop_
_entity.id
_entity.type
_entity.pdbx_description
1 polymer ?
#
loop_
_entity_poly.entity_id
_entity_poly.type
_entity_poly.pdbx_seq_one_letter_code
_entity_poly.pdbx_strand_id
1 'polypeptide(L)'
;MTVLLSSLLPNPKLETSVLTINLNTCSTIYMIPLGLSAVVSTKASNELGAGRPRAAYLAVCVAVAMVATEGILAGIVMILGHKVWGYFYSKDEQVVKYVGEMLLLIAASHFVDGIQSVLTDE
;
A
#
# COMPACT_ATOMS: atom_id res chain seq x y z
N MET A 1 7.73 -2.84 15.68
CA MET A 1 7.71 -4.06 16.52
C MET A 1 8.04 -5.31 15.71
N THR A 2 7.50 -5.49 14.51
CA THR A 2 7.81 -6.61 13.59
C THR A 2 9.30 -6.74 13.25
N VAL A 3 10.02 -5.63 13.06
CA VAL A 3 11.49 -5.62 12.83
C VAL A 3 12.28 -6.18 14.01
N LEU A 4 11.79 -6.02 15.24
CA LEU A 4 12.45 -6.62 16.42
C LEU A 4 12.25 -8.13 16.45
N LEU A 5 11.08 -8.62 16.00
CA LEU A 5 10.79 -10.05 15.91
C LEU A 5 11.59 -10.74 14.79
N SER A 6 11.86 -10.08 13.67
CA SER A 6 12.71 -10.65 12.60
C SER A 6 14.15 -10.86 13.05
N SER A 7 14.61 -10.11 14.04
CA SER A 7 15.96 -10.29 14.61
C SER A 7 16.12 -11.56 15.46
N LEU A 8 15.03 -12.27 15.76
CA LEU A 8 15.03 -13.55 16.47
C LEU A 8 15.04 -14.77 15.52
N LEU A 9 14.95 -14.55 14.21
CA LEU A 9 14.96 -15.61 13.20
C LEU A 9 16.37 -16.16 12.93
N PRO A 10 16.50 -17.36 12.31
CA PRO A 10 17.79 -18.04 12.13
C PRO A 10 18.86 -17.23 11.37
N ASN A 11 18.45 -16.33 10.47
CA ASN A 11 19.34 -15.41 9.78
C ASN A 11 18.89 -13.95 10.01
N PRO A 12 19.21 -13.37 11.18
CA PRO A 12 18.61 -12.10 11.60
C PRO A 12 19.02 -10.94 10.69
N LYS A 13 20.21 -10.98 10.08
CA LYS A 13 20.66 -9.95 9.15
C LYS A 13 19.87 -9.97 7.84
N LEU A 14 19.65 -11.15 7.26
CA LEU A 14 18.88 -11.31 6.03
C LEU A 14 17.41 -10.95 6.26
N GLU A 15 16.78 -11.56 7.27
CA GLU A 15 15.35 -11.40 7.57
C GLU A 15 15.00 -9.95 7.91
N THR A 16 15.83 -9.29 8.73
CA THR A 16 15.60 -7.87 9.09
C THR A 16 15.77 -6.95 7.88
N SER A 17 16.73 -7.23 6.99
CA SER A 17 16.94 -6.43 5.78
C SER A 17 15.75 -6.55 4.82
N VAL A 18 15.32 -7.78 4.53
CA VAL A 18 14.18 -8.06 3.65
C VAL A 18 12.91 -7.46 4.24
N LEU A 19 12.64 -7.67 5.53
CA LEU A 19 11.48 -7.11 6.20
C LEU A 19 11.48 -5.57 6.17
N THR A 20 12.63 -4.93 6.42
CA THR A 20 12.72 -3.46 6.40
C THR A 20 12.45 -2.90 5.01
N ILE A 21 12.99 -3.52 3.96
CA ILE A 21 12.75 -3.10 2.57
C ILE A 21 11.27 -3.26 2.21
N ASN A 22 10.66 -4.38 2.60
CA ASN A 22 9.24 -4.62 2.38
C ASN A 22 8.35 -3.61 3.13
N LEU A 23 8.63 -3.34 4.40
CA LEU A 23 7.90 -2.34 5.18
C LEU A 23 8.01 -0.93 4.59
N ASN A 24 9.20 -0.55 4.11
CA ASN A 24 9.41 0.72 3.43
C ASN A 24 8.59 0.80 2.13
N THR A 25 8.58 -0.29 1.35
CA THR A 25 7.79 -0.40 0.12
C THR A 25 6.29 -0.26 0.41
N CYS A 26 5.76 -1.02 1.38
CA CYS A 26 4.36 -0.90 1.81
C CYS A 26 4.03 0.54 2.24
N SER A 27 4.88 1.16 3.06
CA SER A 27 4.66 2.52 3.56
C SER A 27 4.62 3.55 2.41
N THR A 28 5.51 3.38 1.42
CA THR A 28 5.59 4.27 0.26
C THR A 28 4.33 4.17 -0.60
N ILE A 29 3.85 2.96 -0.87
CA ILE A 29 2.64 2.73 -1.66
C ILE A 29 1.41 3.25 -0.92
N TYR A 30 1.30 2.95 0.38
CA TYR A 30 0.17 3.37 1.22
C TYR A 30 0.03 4.90 1.35
N MET A 31 1.08 5.66 1.06
CA MET A 31 1.04 7.13 1.11
C MET A 31 0.11 7.75 0.05
N ILE A 32 -0.12 7.04 -1.07
CA ILE A 32 -1.01 7.49 -2.14
C ILE A 32 -2.49 7.45 -1.70
N PRO A 33 -3.06 6.30 -1.28
CA PRO A 33 -4.44 6.25 -0.81
C PRO A 33 -4.66 7.10 0.45
N LEU A 34 -3.65 7.24 1.32
CA LEU A 34 -3.72 8.13 2.48
C LEU A 34 -3.92 9.59 2.06
N GLY A 35 -3.15 10.07 1.07
CA GLY A 35 -3.30 11.42 0.53
C GLY A 35 -4.67 11.65 -0.13
N LEU A 36 -5.15 10.68 -0.90
CA LEU A 36 -6.48 10.72 -1.52
C LEU A 36 -7.58 10.80 -0.45
N SER A 37 -7.49 9.98 0.60
CA SER A 37 -8.44 9.98 1.72
C SER A 37 -8.51 11.35 2.42
N ALA A 38 -7.36 11.99 2.67
CA ALA A 38 -7.31 13.32 3.28
C ALA A 38 -8.00 14.40 2.42
N VAL A 39 -7.77 14.38 1.10
CA VAL A 39 -8.41 15.31 0.16
C VAL A 39 -9.92 15.10 0.11
N VAL A 40 -10.36 13.84 0.06
CA VAL A 40 -11.78 13.47 -0.02
C VAL A 40 -12.50 13.84 1.26
N SER A 41 -11.91 13.54 2.43
CA SER A 41 -12.46 13.91 3.73
C SER A 41 -12.66 15.43 3.82
N THR A 42 -11.64 16.22 3.47
CA THR A 42 -11.74 17.69 3.44
C THR A 42 -12.85 18.18 2.50
N LYS A 43 -12.96 17.60 1.30
CA LYS A 43 -13.99 17.97 0.32
C LYS A 43 -15.39 17.59 0.80
N ALA A 44 -15.57 16.38 1.31
CA ALA A 44 -16.86 15.92 1.84
C ALA A 44 -17.30 16.78 3.03
N SER A 45 -16.40 17.07 3.97
CA SER A 45 -16.67 17.97 5.10
C SER A 45 -17.08 19.38 4.64
N ASN A 46 -16.39 19.93 3.63
CA ASN A 46 -16.73 21.26 3.09
C ASN A 46 -18.11 21.28 2.41
N GLU A 47 -18.43 20.27 1.60
CA GLU A 47 -19.73 20.18 0.93
C GLU A 47 -20.88 19.94 1.94
N LEU A 48 -20.65 19.13 2.98
CA LEU A 48 -21.60 18.95 4.07
C LEU A 48 -21.81 20.26 4.85
N GLY A 49 -20.73 20.96 5.20
CA GLY A 49 -20.78 22.27 5.87
C GLY A 49 -21.49 23.34 5.04
N ALA A 50 -21.44 23.25 3.71
CA ALA A 50 -22.16 24.12 2.79
C ALA A 50 -23.63 23.71 2.54
N GLY A 51 -24.14 22.67 3.24
CA GLY A 51 -25.51 22.17 3.06
C GLY A 51 -25.74 21.43 1.74
N ARG A 52 -24.68 20.84 1.14
CA ARG A 52 -24.71 20.15 -0.17
C ARG A 52 -24.44 18.64 -0.02
N PRO A 53 -25.36 17.86 0.59
CA PRO A 53 -25.14 16.43 0.85
C PRO A 53 -24.96 15.59 -0.42
N ARG A 54 -25.61 15.96 -1.53
CA ARG A 54 -25.43 15.27 -2.83
C ARG A 54 -24.01 15.43 -3.38
N ALA A 55 -23.40 16.60 -3.20
CA ALA A 55 -22.03 16.85 -3.66
C ALA A 55 -21.01 16.12 -2.78
N ALA A 56 -21.26 16.04 -1.46
CA ALA A 56 -20.47 15.23 -0.54
C ALA A 56 -20.52 13.74 -0.91
N TYR A 57 -21.71 13.19 -1.19
CA TYR A 57 -21.87 11.81 -1.64
C TYR A 57 -21.11 11.53 -2.94
N LEU A 58 -21.22 12.42 -3.93
CA LEU A 58 -20.47 12.28 -5.19
C LEU A 58 -18.95 12.32 -4.96
N ALA A 59 -18.46 13.16 -4.04
CA ALA A 59 -17.04 13.20 -3.70
C ALA A 59 -16.54 11.85 -3.15
N VAL A 60 -17.34 11.19 -2.30
CA VAL A 60 -17.03 9.85 -1.79
C VAL A 60 -17.07 8.80 -2.89
N CYS A 61 -18.09 8.80 -3.78
CA CYS A 61 -18.14 7.85 -4.89
C CYS A 61 -16.92 7.96 -5.83
N VAL A 62 -16.51 9.18 -6.16
CA VAL A 62 -15.32 9.42 -6.98
C VAL A 62 -14.05 8.97 -6.24
N ALA A 63 -13.98 9.16 -4.92
CA ALA A 63 -12.87 8.67 -4.09
C ALA A 63 -12.72 7.16 -4.16
N VAL A 64 -13.81 6.42 -3.98
CA VAL A 64 -13.82 4.95 -4.05
C VAL A 64 -13.32 4.48 -5.42
N ALA A 65 -13.77 5.11 -6.51
CA ALA A 65 -13.28 4.79 -7.85
C ALA A 65 -11.78 5.08 -8.04
N MET A 66 -11.28 6.20 -7.50
CA MET A 66 -9.85 6.54 -7.55
C MET A 66 -8.99 5.56 -6.76
N VAL A 67 -9.38 5.20 -5.53
CA VAL A 67 -8.66 4.23 -4.69
C VAL A 67 -8.67 2.84 -5.33
N ALA A 68 -9.80 2.40 -5.88
CA ALA A 68 -9.87 1.12 -6.60
C ALA A 68 -8.93 1.09 -7.81
N THR A 69 -8.88 2.18 -8.58
CA THR A 69 -7.98 2.30 -9.74
C THR A 69 -6.52 2.32 -9.31
N GLU A 70 -6.20 3.06 -8.24
CA GLU A 70 -4.85 3.12 -7.66
C GLU A 70 -4.37 1.74 -7.19
N GLY A 71 -5.19 0.99 -6.45
CA GLY A 71 -4.84 -0.33 -5.96
C GLY A 71 -4.55 -1.34 -7.07
N ILE A 72 -5.32 -1.29 -8.17
CA ILE A 72 -5.07 -2.11 -9.37
C ILE A 72 -3.73 -1.74 -10.02
N LEU A 73 -3.47 -0.44 -10.20
CA LEU A 73 -2.23 0.04 -10.82
C LEU A 73 -1.01 -0.30 -9.96
N ALA A 74 -1.08 -0.06 -8.64
CA ALA A 74 -0.03 -0.40 -7.68
C ALA A 74 0.25 -1.91 -7.69
N GLY A 75 -0.79 -2.75 -7.71
CA GLY A 75 -0.68 -4.21 -7.84
C GLY A 75 0.06 -4.63 -9.11
N ILE A 76 -0.31 -4.06 -10.27
CA ILE A 76 0.36 -4.35 -11.55
C ILE A 76 1.83 -3.95 -11.49
N VAL A 77 2.14 -2.76 -10.97
CA VAL A 77 3.53 -2.27 -10.86
C VAL A 77 4.36 -3.18 -9.95
N MET A 78 3.82 -3.61 -8.81
CA MET A 78 4.50 -4.54 -7.91
C MET A 78 4.75 -5.89 -8.58
N ILE A 79 3.77 -6.46 -9.28
CA ILE A 79 3.89 -7.75 -9.97
C ILE A 79 4.91 -7.68 -11.11
N LEU A 80 4.89 -6.62 -11.93
CA LEU A 80 5.86 -6.48 -13.02
C LEU A 80 7.26 -6.12 -12.52
N GLY A 81 7.34 -5.33 -11.45
CA GLY A 81 8.58 -4.82 -10.87
C GLY A 81 9.27 -5.77 -9.89
N HIS A 82 8.65 -6.88 -9.47
CA HIS A 82 9.16 -7.73 -8.36
C HIS A 82 10.59 -8.22 -8.55
N LYS A 83 11.04 -8.45 -9.79
CA LYS A 83 12.41 -8.92 -10.05
C LYS A 83 13.48 -7.83 -9.97
N VAL A 84 13.08 -6.57 -10.13
CA VAL A 84 14.02 -5.43 -10.18
C VAL A 84 13.98 -4.57 -8.92
N TRP A 85 12.87 -4.61 -8.18
CA TRP A 85 12.63 -3.74 -7.03
C TRP A 85 13.71 -3.86 -5.94
N GLY A 86 14.15 -5.08 -5.63
CA GLY A 86 15.18 -5.33 -4.62
C GLY A 86 16.53 -4.67 -4.93
N TYR A 87 16.85 -4.45 -6.21
CA TYR A 87 18.11 -3.81 -6.62
C TYR A 87 18.18 -2.32 -6.26
N PHE A 88 17.05 -1.66 -5.97
CA PHE A 88 17.08 -0.28 -5.45
C PHE A 88 17.65 -0.19 -4.03
N TYR A 89 17.67 -1.30 -3.30
CA TYR A 89 18.05 -1.34 -1.89
C TYR A 89 19.32 -2.15 -1.62
N SER A 90 19.59 -3.20 -2.40
CA SER A 90 20.71 -4.11 -2.16
C SER A 90 21.35 -4.63 -3.45
N LYS A 91 22.64 -4.96 -3.36
CA LYS A 91 23.39 -5.70 -4.40
C LYS A 91 23.52 -7.19 -4.09
N ASP A 92 23.05 -7.62 -2.92
CA ASP A 92 23.05 -9.03 -2.52
C ASP A 92 21.88 -9.75 -3.19
N GLU A 93 22.19 -10.64 -4.12
CA GLU A 93 21.22 -11.44 -4.90
C GLU A 93 20.25 -12.23 -4.00
N GLN A 94 20.69 -12.68 -2.83
CA GLN A 94 19.83 -13.39 -1.88
C GLN A 94 18.76 -12.45 -1.29
N VAL A 95 19.13 -11.20 -0.97
CA VAL A 95 18.20 -10.18 -0.50
C VAL A 95 17.25 -9.77 -1.63
N VAL A 96 17.77 -9.54 -2.83
CA VAL A 96 16.97 -9.09 -3.98
C VAL A 96 15.90 -10.12 -4.34
N LYS A 97 16.28 -11.39 -4.43
CA LYS A 97 15.33 -12.48 -4.72
C LYS A 97 14.24 -12.56 -3.65
N TYR A 98 14.62 -12.50 -2.38
CA TYR A 98 13.67 -12.67 -1.28
C TYR A 98 12.72 -11.47 -1.15
N VAL A 99 13.21 -10.24 -1.37
CA VAL A 99 12.36 -9.04 -1.51
C VAL A 99 11.39 -9.19 -2.68
N GLY A 100 11.84 -9.70 -3.83
CA GLY A 100 10.97 -9.93 -4.98
C GLY A 100 9.84 -10.93 -4.72
N GLU A 101 10.14 -12.04 -4.03
CA GLU A 101 9.12 -13.02 -3.63
C GLU A 101 8.10 -12.41 -2.66
N MET A 102 8.57 -11.62 -1.69
CA MET A 102 7.70 -10.93 -0.73
C MET A 102 6.87 -9.82 -1.39
N LEU A 103 7.38 -9.14 -2.42
CA LEU A 103 6.64 -8.10 -3.13
C LEU A 103 5.40 -8.65 -3.83
N LEU A 104 5.43 -9.91 -4.29
CA LEU A 104 4.25 -10.58 -4.83
C LEU A 104 3.19 -10.83 -3.75
N LEU A 105 3.62 -11.21 -2.54
CA LEU A 105 2.71 -11.35 -1.40
C LEU A 105 2.10 -10.00 -1.02
N ILE A 106 2.90 -8.93 -1.01
CA ILE A 106 2.41 -7.57 -0.76
C ILE A 106 1.38 -7.16 -1.81
N ALA A 107 1.64 -7.43 -3.09
CA ALA A 107 0.69 -7.12 -4.16
C ALA A 107 -0.65 -7.85 -3.98
N ALA A 108 -0.60 -9.13 -3.58
CA ALA A 108 -1.80 -9.91 -3.28
C ALA A 108 -2.56 -9.35 -2.07
N SER A 109 -1.86 -9.02 -0.98
CA SER A 109 -2.47 -8.41 0.22
C SER A 109 -3.09 -7.05 -0.09
N HIS A 110 -2.41 -6.20 -0.86
CA HIS A 110 -2.91 -4.86 -1.22
C HIS A 110 -4.19 -4.94 -2.06
N PHE A 111 -4.35 -5.98 -2.87
CA PHE A 111 -5.58 -6.24 -3.60
C PHE A 111 -6.74 -6.65 -2.67
N VAL A 112 -6.47 -7.51 -1.69
CA VAL A 112 -7.46 -7.93 -0.67
C VAL A 112 -7.87 -6.77 0.22
N ASP A 113 -6.91 -5.98 0.69
CA ASP A 113 -7.15 -4.77 1.50
C ASP A 113 -7.97 -3.74 0.72
N GLY A 114 -7.70 -3.57 -0.57
CA GLY A 114 -8.50 -2.72 -1.45
C GLY A 114 -9.97 -3.13 -1.48
N ILE A 115 -10.26 -4.44 -1.63
CA ILE A 115 -11.62 -4.97 -1.58
C ILE A 115 -12.25 -4.76 -0.20
N GLN A 116 -11.52 -5.04 0.89
CA GLN A 116 -12.01 -4.85 2.25
C GLN A 116 -12.35 -3.40 2.56
N SER A 117 -11.56 -2.43 2.07
CA SER A 117 -11.82 -1.00 2.29
C SER A 117 -13.14 -0.52 1.66
N VAL A 118 -13.61 -1.21 0.62
CA VAL A 118 -14.88 -0.88 -0.05
C VAL A 118 -16.07 -1.55 0.64
N LEU A 119 -15.85 -2.70 1.30
CA LEU A 119 -16.91 -3.50 1.91
C LEU A 119 -17.15 -3.17 3.39
N THR A 120 -16.21 -2.51 4.05
CA THR A 120 -16.31 -2.19 5.48
C THR A 120 -16.69 -0.72 5.59
N ASP A 121 -17.93 -0.45 6.03
CA ASP A 121 -18.33 0.91 6.47
C ASP A 121 -17.41 1.30 7.66
N GLU A 122 -16.55 2.30 7.47
CA GLU A 122 -16.01 3.11 8.57
C GLU A 122 -16.87 4.36 8.77
#